data_AF-A0A069P2F5-F1
#
_entry.id   AF-A0A069P2F5-F1
#
_cell.length_a   1.000
_cell.length_b   1.000
_cell.length_c   1.000
_cell.angle_alpha   90.00
_cell.angle_beta   90.00
_cell.angle_gamma   90.00
#
_symmetry.space_group_name_H-M   'P 1'
#
loop_
_entity.id
_entity.type
_entity.pdbx_description
1 polymer ?
#
loop_
_entity_poly.entity_id
_entity_poly.type
_entity_poly.pdbx_seq_one_letter_code
_entity_poly.pdbx_strand_id
1 'polypeptide(L)'
;MNNNHDDDSGATTMNSDPLEMKRIPATGTGVAPDPGGIKEPPAAEEHAAKAPAKSAGKKHRQDQPYFDSVAYGNGPDDSIDPSEADENAAITHHTVTVGGEKIAYTATVGHLVTVDPSSSKPDAKMFYVAFTKDGAKEEARPLTFFYNGGPGSSSVFVLLGSFAPRRIKTSMPGFTPPAPYEMEDNPDSLLDKSDLIFINPVGTGYSAAIAPNKNRDFWGVDQDADSIKQFIKRYLTKNNRWNSPKFLFGESYGTARSCVLAYRLHEDGVDLNGITLQSSILDYAQAGNPVGALPTAAADAWYHKKLGVHPTPPNLLNFMEEVAEFARTDYLNALRKFPQTDDEVVEKLAEFTGIDKVTLLAWSLDIAAYDSRGNSLFLTTLLKSKGEALGSYDGRVTAISTGIAGKIDPNSGGNDPTMTAVSGVYTSMWNSYLNEQLKFTSTSSFTDLNDQAFVNWDFKHTDPTGAQKGVDSKGDIVLYTAGDLAAVMALNVDLKVLAANGMYDFVTPFYQTILDLQQMPLIDKTVRQNLSATFYPSGHMVYLDGGSRTQLKADLAKMYQEATSNHAAMNRIIMLQKTTADKIGAALSPANAEQ
;
A
#
# COMPACT_ATOMS: atom_id res chain seq x y z
N MET A 1 -15.46 8.60 59.60
CA MET A 1 -14.32 8.14 60.43
C MET A 1 -13.53 7.15 59.59
N ASN A 2 -12.31 7.54 59.19
CA ASN A 2 -11.08 6.78 58.94
C ASN A 2 -11.15 5.24 59.03
N ASN A 3 -10.41 4.43 58.24
CA ASN A 3 -9.19 4.66 57.45
C ASN A 3 -8.91 3.45 56.53
N ASN A 4 -8.17 3.73 55.44
CA ASN A 4 -7.11 2.96 54.77
C ASN A 4 -7.32 1.51 54.29
N HIS A 5 -7.14 1.31 52.98
CA HIS A 5 -6.17 0.33 52.46
C HIS A 5 -5.63 0.72 51.08
N ASP A 6 -4.36 1.11 51.08
CA ASP A 6 -3.25 0.81 50.16
C ASP A 6 -3.54 0.63 48.66
N ASP A 7 -3.16 1.67 47.90
CA ASP A 7 -2.84 1.61 46.47
C ASP A 7 -1.41 1.06 46.30
N ASP A 8 -1.26 -0.05 45.58
CA ASP A 8 0.03 -0.57 45.10
C ASP A 8 0.10 -0.39 43.58
N SER A 9 0.80 0.66 43.16
CA SER A 9 1.10 0.98 41.76
C SER A 9 2.22 0.08 41.25
N GLY A 10 1.86 -1.10 40.76
CA GLY A 10 2.78 -2.04 40.10
C GLY A 10 3.09 -1.64 38.66
N ALA A 11 4.14 -0.83 38.46
CA ALA A 11 4.78 -0.66 37.16
C ALA A 11 5.31 -2.02 36.66
N THR A 12 4.62 -2.61 35.68
CA THR A 12 5.07 -3.82 34.99
C THR A 12 5.77 -3.42 33.71
N THR A 13 7.10 -3.43 33.75
CA THR A 13 7.96 -3.42 32.55
C THR A 13 7.74 -4.71 31.76
N MET A 14 6.91 -4.66 30.72
CA MET A 14 6.83 -5.74 29.74
C MET A 14 8.02 -5.66 28.79
N ASN A 15 8.91 -6.65 28.87
CA ASN A 15 9.87 -6.97 27.82
C ASN A 15 9.11 -7.43 26.56
N SER A 16 8.83 -6.49 25.66
CA SER A 16 8.56 -6.77 24.24
C SER A 16 9.91 -6.91 23.53
N ASP A 17 10.16 -8.08 22.93
CA ASP A 17 11.22 -8.17 21.91
C ASP A 17 10.82 -7.23 20.78
N PRO A 18 11.64 -6.22 20.43
CA PRO A 18 11.26 -5.26 19.41
C PRO A 18 11.16 -5.98 18.06
N LEU A 19 10.24 -5.51 17.22
CA LEU A 19 10.39 -5.60 15.77
C LEU A 19 11.69 -4.86 15.43
N GLU A 20 12.85 -5.50 15.61
CA GLU A 20 14.13 -4.95 15.21
C GLU A 20 14.12 -4.78 13.69
N MET A 21 14.75 -3.72 13.20
CA MET A 21 15.03 -3.58 11.77
C MET A 21 15.96 -4.73 11.37
N LYS A 22 15.39 -5.85 10.92
CA LYS A 22 16.19 -7.05 10.63
C LYS A 22 17.07 -6.81 9.41
N ARG A 23 18.36 -7.09 9.57
CA ARG A 23 19.39 -7.06 8.51
C ARG A 23 19.02 -7.98 7.34
N ILE A 24 19.12 -7.47 6.13
CA ILE A 24 19.21 -8.27 4.90
C ILE A 24 20.69 -8.38 4.51
N PRO A 25 21.23 -9.57 4.22
CA PRO A 25 22.62 -9.71 3.79
C PRO A 25 22.82 -9.05 2.41
N ALA A 26 23.81 -8.17 2.30
CA ALA A 26 24.22 -7.58 1.04
C ALA A 26 24.78 -8.67 0.10
N THR A 27 24.09 -8.95 -1.00
CA THR A 27 24.67 -9.70 -2.12
C THR A 27 25.45 -8.71 -2.99
N GLY A 28 26.78 -8.76 -2.85
CA GLY A 28 27.69 -7.96 -3.65
C GLY A 28 27.59 -8.28 -5.14
N THR A 29 27.54 -7.23 -5.95
CA THR A 29 27.73 -7.26 -7.39
C THR A 29 29.22 -7.21 -7.73
N GLY A 30 29.63 -7.93 -8.78
CA GLY A 30 30.89 -7.63 -9.46
C GLY A 30 31.55 -8.80 -10.16
N VAL A 31 31.13 -9.11 -11.40
CA VAL A 31 32.04 -9.62 -12.44
C VAL A 31 31.56 -9.10 -13.80
N ALA A 32 32.46 -8.40 -14.51
CA ALA A 32 32.29 -7.90 -15.88
C ALA A 32 32.46 -9.03 -16.91
N PRO A 33 31.90 -8.92 -18.14
CA PRO A 33 32.04 -9.94 -19.17
C PRO A 33 33.29 -9.71 -20.04
N ASP A 34 33.99 -10.79 -20.36
CA ASP A 34 35.04 -10.83 -21.39
C ASP A 34 34.47 -11.45 -22.69
N PRO A 35 34.83 -10.98 -23.90
CA PRO A 35 34.19 -11.36 -25.15
C PRO A 35 35.01 -12.41 -25.92
N GLY A 36 34.33 -13.35 -26.58
CA GLY A 36 34.94 -14.05 -27.70
C GLY A 36 34.36 -15.43 -28.00
N GLY A 37 34.11 -15.68 -29.28
CA GLY A 37 34.19 -17.03 -29.84
C GLY A 37 33.00 -17.48 -30.69
N ILE A 38 32.93 -16.96 -31.92
CA ILE A 38 32.17 -17.57 -33.02
C ILE A 38 32.72 -18.97 -33.31
N LYS A 39 31.86 -19.98 -33.44
CA LYS A 39 32.05 -21.13 -34.34
C LYS A 39 30.73 -21.87 -34.58
N GLU A 40 30.38 -21.98 -35.85
CA GLU A 40 29.29 -22.79 -36.41
C GLU A 40 29.91 -23.97 -37.23
N PRO A 41 29.16 -24.94 -37.76
CA PRO A 41 29.05 -26.32 -37.24
C PRO A 41 29.59 -27.39 -38.21
N PRO A 42 29.28 -28.70 -38.00
CA PRO A 42 28.61 -29.39 -39.11
C PRO A 42 27.52 -30.43 -38.75
N ALA A 43 26.56 -30.52 -39.69
CA ALA A 43 25.81 -31.66 -40.27
C ALA A 43 25.54 -32.91 -39.39
N ALA A 44 24.28 -33.30 -39.12
CA ALA A 44 23.20 -33.85 -39.97
C ALA A 44 23.10 -35.38 -39.84
N GLU A 45 21.98 -35.87 -39.30
CA GLU A 45 21.47 -37.22 -39.57
C GLU A 45 19.94 -37.26 -39.45
N GLU A 46 19.33 -38.09 -40.28
CA GLU A 46 17.94 -38.05 -40.76
C GLU A 46 16.88 -38.76 -39.87
N HIS A 47 15.69 -38.16 -39.91
CA HIS A 47 14.33 -38.73 -40.02
C HIS A 47 13.85 -39.91 -39.14
N ALA A 48 12.81 -39.60 -38.36
CA ALA A 48 11.59 -40.41 -38.29
C ALA A 48 10.34 -39.50 -38.24
N ALA A 49 9.52 -39.57 -39.28
CA ALA A 49 8.32 -38.76 -39.49
C ALA A 49 7.19 -39.10 -38.49
N LYS A 50 6.61 -38.08 -37.85
CA LYS A 50 5.28 -38.14 -37.23
C LYS A 50 4.35 -37.16 -37.95
N ALA A 51 3.18 -37.67 -38.30
CA ALA A 51 2.11 -36.99 -39.04
C ALA A 51 1.75 -35.61 -38.47
N PRO A 52 1.30 -34.64 -39.29
CA PRO A 52 0.98 -33.31 -38.83
C PRO A 52 -0.28 -33.36 -37.95
N ALA A 53 -0.09 -33.13 -36.65
CA ALA A 53 -1.20 -32.72 -35.81
C ALA A 53 -1.75 -31.42 -36.39
N LYS A 54 -3.03 -31.45 -36.80
CA LYS A 54 -3.77 -30.27 -37.24
C LYS A 54 -3.51 -29.15 -36.24
N SER A 55 -2.82 -28.09 -36.69
CA SER A 55 -2.71 -26.86 -35.93
C SER A 55 -4.14 -26.33 -35.76
N ALA A 56 -4.73 -26.54 -34.59
CA ALA A 56 -5.86 -25.75 -34.16
C ALA A 56 -5.35 -24.31 -34.18
N GLY A 57 -5.75 -23.55 -35.20
CA GLY A 57 -5.41 -22.14 -35.29
C GLY A 57 -5.81 -21.48 -33.98
N LYS A 58 -4.84 -20.92 -33.26
CA LYS A 58 -5.11 -20.03 -32.14
C LYS A 58 -5.91 -18.87 -32.74
N LYS A 59 -7.24 -18.90 -32.64
CA LYS A 59 -8.06 -17.72 -32.86
C LYS A 59 -7.52 -16.67 -31.89
N HIS A 60 -6.86 -15.63 -32.41
CA HIS A 60 -6.54 -14.47 -31.61
C HIS A 60 -7.85 -13.99 -30.98
N ARG A 61 -7.92 -13.97 -29.65
CA ARG A 61 -9.08 -13.43 -28.95
C ARG A 61 -9.16 -11.95 -29.34
N GLN A 62 -10.31 -11.55 -29.86
CA GLN A 62 -10.52 -10.18 -30.33
C GLN A 62 -10.76 -9.28 -29.11
N ASP A 63 -10.11 -8.13 -29.10
CA ASP A 63 -10.35 -7.09 -28.10
C ASP A 63 -11.76 -6.52 -28.23
N GLN A 64 -12.32 -6.11 -27.10
CA GLN A 64 -13.66 -5.54 -26.94
C GLN A 64 -13.49 -4.13 -26.37
N PRO A 65 -13.46 -3.08 -27.20
CA PRO A 65 -13.42 -1.70 -26.71
C PRO A 65 -14.74 -1.35 -26.01
N TYR A 66 -14.69 -0.42 -25.06
CA TYR A 66 -15.88 0.11 -24.40
C TYR A 66 -15.80 1.64 -24.27
N PHE A 67 -16.92 2.30 -24.58
CA PHE A 67 -17.12 3.72 -24.33
C PHE A 67 -18.19 3.86 -23.26
N ASP A 68 -17.81 4.47 -22.15
CA ASP A 68 -18.67 4.74 -21.02
C ASP A 68 -19.29 6.13 -21.12
N SER A 69 -20.61 6.16 -21.31
CA SER A 69 -21.38 7.41 -21.44
C SER A 69 -21.87 7.96 -20.10
N VAL A 70 -21.60 7.30 -18.98
CA VAL A 70 -22.07 7.75 -17.66
C VAL A 70 -21.27 8.97 -17.20
N ALA A 71 -21.99 9.95 -16.66
CA ALA A 71 -21.41 11.15 -16.05
C ALA A 71 -21.17 10.91 -14.54
N TYR A 72 -19.90 10.84 -14.12
CA TYR A 72 -19.53 10.64 -12.72
C TYR A 72 -19.26 11.98 -12.04
N GLY A 73 -20.17 12.41 -11.17
CA GLY A 73 -19.95 13.52 -10.25
C GLY A 73 -19.09 13.11 -9.06
N ASN A 74 -18.17 13.97 -8.63
CA ASN A 74 -17.26 13.72 -7.50
C ASN A 74 -17.63 14.54 -6.25
N GLY A 75 -18.70 15.33 -6.30
CA GLY A 75 -19.24 16.04 -5.16
C GLY A 75 -19.89 15.12 -4.13
N PRO A 76 -20.04 15.58 -2.88
CA PRO A 76 -20.59 14.75 -1.79
C PRO A 76 -22.04 14.32 -2.02
N ASP A 77 -22.83 15.12 -2.73
CA ASP A 77 -24.25 14.86 -3.00
C ASP A 77 -24.52 14.26 -4.38
N ASP A 78 -23.46 13.94 -5.13
CA ASP A 78 -23.57 13.34 -6.45
C ASP A 78 -23.87 11.83 -6.36
N SER A 79 -24.55 11.33 -7.39
CA SER A 79 -24.87 9.92 -7.62
C SER A 79 -25.24 9.72 -9.09
N ILE A 80 -25.18 8.47 -9.57
CA ILE A 80 -25.67 8.10 -10.91
C ILE A 80 -27.11 7.60 -10.86
N ASP A 81 -27.80 7.62 -12.00
CA ASP A 81 -29.15 7.08 -12.09
C ASP A 81 -29.13 5.54 -11.94
N PRO A 82 -30.10 4.92 -11.24
CA PRO A 82 -30.13 3.47 -11.09
C PRO A 82 -30.19 2.69 -12.40
N SER A 83 -30.68 3.31 -13.49
CA SER A 83 -30.68 2.70 -14.83
C SER A 83 -29.27 2.60 -15.46
N GLU A 84 -28.28 3.31 -14.91
CA GLU A 84 -26.88 3.32 -15.34
C GLU A 84 -26.00 2.35 -14.55
N ALA A 85 -26.60 1.55 -13.65
CA ALA A 85 -25.95 0.54 -12.83
C ALA A 85 -25.59 -0.75 -13.60
N ASP A 86 -25.01 -0.62 -14.79
CA ASP A 86 -24.42 -1.75 -15.53
C ASP A 86 -23.01 -2.10 -15.03
N GLU A 87 -22.52 -3.27 -15.44
CA GLU A 87 -21.15 -3.73 -15.16
C GLU A 87 -20.38 -3.97 -16.46
N ASN A 88 -20.49 -3.04 -17.40
CA ASN A 88 -19.78 -3.11 -18.68
C ASN A 88 -18.28 -2.91 -18.50
N ALA A 89 -17.50 -3.44 -19.45
CA ALA A 89 -16.05 -3.34 -19.43
C ALA A 89 -15.45 -3.41 -20.84
N ALA A 90 -14.31 -2.74 -21.02
CA ALA A 90 -13.38 -3.04 -22.10
C ALA A 90 -12.56 -4.28 -21.74
N ILE A 91 -12.32 -5.14 -22.72
CA ILE A 91 -11.52 -6.37 -22.57
C ILE A 91 -10.44 -6.37 -23.65
N THR A 92 -9.17 -6.44 -23.24
CA THR A 92 -8.03 -6.46 -24.16
C THR A 92 -7.05 -7.57 -23.83
N HIS A 93 -6.36 -8.11 -24.84
CA HIS A 93 -5.47 -9.26 -24.68
C HIS A 93 -4.03 -8.89 -25.01
N HIS A 94 -3.11 -9.24 -24.10
CA HIS A 94 -1.74 -8.74 -24.13
C HIS A 94 -0.74 -9.83 -23.72
N THR A 95 0.55 -9.50 -23.81
CA THR A 95 1.63 -10.32 -23.26
C THR A 95 2.67 -9.45 -22.59
N VAL A 96 3.21 -9.90 -21.45
CA VAL A 96 4.33 -9.28 -20.74
C VAL A 96 5.44 -10.31 -20.52
N THR A 97 6.69 -9.89 -20.36
CA THR A 97 7.79 -10.77 -19.96
C THR A 97 8.24 -10.43 -18.55
N VAL A 98 8.17 -11.38 -17.64
CA VAL A 98 8.56 -11.23 -16.22
C VAL A 98 9.48 -12.38 -15.85
N GLY A 99 10.67 -12.08 -15.31
CA GLY A 99 11.65 -13.12 -14.95
C GLY A 99 12.06 -14.05 -16.12
N GLY A 100 11.98 -13.56 -17.37
CA GLY A 100 12.23 -14.35 -18.58
C GLY A 100 11.05 -15.22 -19.05
N GLU A 101 9.94 -15.29 -18.30
CA GLU A 101 8.72 -15.97 -18.73
C GLU A 101 7.79 -15.00 -19.48
N LYS A 102 7.36 -15.39 -20.68
CA LYS A 102 6.30 -14.68 -21.41
C LYS A 102 4.92 -15.09 -20.88
N ILE A 103 4.20 -14.13 -20.33
CA ILE A 103 2.87 -14.32 -19.73
C ILE A 103 1.83 -13.68 -20.65
N ALA A 104 0.90 -14.50 -21.17
CA ALA A 104 -0.31 -14.00 -21.80
C ALA A 104 -1.32 -13.60 -20.72
N TYR A 105 -1.95 -12.44 -20.90
CA TYR A 105 -2.91 -11.93 -19.94
C TYR A 105 -4.07 -11.18 -20.60
N THR A 106 -5.20 -11.18 -19.91
CA THR A 106 -6.38 -10.38 -20.25
C THR A 106 -6.43 -9.19 -19.31
N ALA A 107 -6.62 -7.99 -19.86
CA ALA A 107 -6.91 -6.79 -19.11
C ALA A 107 -8.40 -6.47 -19.22
N THR A 108 -9.05 -6.24 -18.07
CA THR A 108 -10.46 -5.86 -17.96
C THR A 108 -10.56 -4.51 -17.29
N VAL A 109 -11.23 -3.56 -17.95
CA VAL A 109 -11.39 -2.18 -17.46
C VAL A 109 -12.86 -1.83 -17.48
N GLY A 110 -13.45 -1.53 -16.33
CA GLY A 110 -14.87 -1.23 -16.26
C GLY A 110 -15.37 -1.22 -14.83
N HIS A 111 -16.62 -1.62 -14.65
CA HIS A 111 -17.29 -1.46 -13.35
C HIS A 111 -17.80 -2.77 -12.77
N LEU A 112 -17.90 -2.80 -11.45
CA LEU A 112 -18.78 -3.70 -10.72
C LEU A 112 -19.78 -2.89 -9.93
N VAL A 113 -20.97 -3.45 -9.75
CA VAL A 113 -22.02 -2.84 -8.94
C VAL A 113 -22.04 -3.54 -7.60
N THR A 114 -21.82 -2.77 -6.54
CA THR A 114 -22.00 -3.22 -5.16
C THR A 114 -23.49 -3.17 -4.80
N VAL A 115 -23.84 -3.88 -3.74
CA VAL A 115 -25.22 -3.92 -3.25
C VAL A 115 -25.26 -3.70 -1.76
N ASP A 116 -26.34 -3.04 -1.32
CA ASP A 116 -26.63 -2.89 0.09
C ASP A 116 -26.80 -4.28 0.73
N PRO A 117 -26.08 -4.59 1.83
CA PRO A 117 -26.09 -5.94 2.41
C PRO A 117 -27.48 -6.41 2.87
N SER A 118 -28.37 -5.48 3.25
CA SER A 118 -29.68 -5.82 3.79
C SER A 118 -30.75 -5.96 2.71
N SER A 119 -30.88 -4.96 1.85
CA SER A 119 -31.92 -4.88 0.83
C SER A 119 -31.51 -5.53 -0.50
N SER A 120 -30.23 -5.85 -0.69
CA SER A 120 -29.65 -6.37 -1.94
C SER A 120 -29.85 -5.45 -3.16
N LYS A 121 -30.21 -4.18 -2.95
CA LYS A 121 -30.33 -3.19 -4.02
C LYS A 121 -28.95 -2.66 -4.41
N PRO A 122 -28.72 -2.32 -5.70
CA PRO A 122 -27.53 -1.60 -6.13
C PRO A 122 -27.31 -0.34 -5.29
N ASP A 123 -26.10 -0.12 -4.80
CA ASP A 123 -25.77 1.01 -3.94
C ASP A 123 -24.60 1.87 -4.43
N ALA A 124 -23.62 1.27 -5.14
CA ALA A 124 -22.57 1.99 -5.84
C ALA A 124 -22.10 1.26 -7.11
N LYS A 125 -21.59 2.04 -8.08
CA LYS A 125 -20.92 1.56 -9.29
C LYS A 125 -19.43 1.89 -9.15
N MET A 126 -18.59 0.88 -8.99
CA MET A 126 -17.16 1.04 -8.69
C MET A 126 -16.29 0.63 -9.88
N PHE A 127 -15.44 1.56 -10.31
CA PHE A 127 -14.49 1.38 -11.39
C PHE A 127 -13.26 0.58 -10.94
N TYR A 128 -12.81 -0.32 -11.79
CA TYR A 128 -11.60 -1.11 -11.56
C TYR A 128 -10.85 -1.41 -12.85
N VAL A 129 -9.57 -1.73 -12.68
CA VAL A 129 -8.72 -2.30 -13.72
C VAL A 129 -8.19 -3.63 -13.20
N ALA A 130 -8.37 -4.71 -13.96
CA ALA A 130 -7.85 -6.02 -13.61
C ALA A 130 -6.92 -6.58 -14.69
N PHE A 131 -5.86 -7.25 -14.27
CA PHE A 131 -4.95 -8.00 -15.15
C PHE A 131 -4.90 -9.46 -14.69
N THR A 132 -5.35 -10.38 -15.54
CA THR A 132 -5.47 -11.81 -15.21
C THR A 132 -4.61 -12.66 -16.14
N LYS A 133 -3.83 -13.57 -15.57
CA LYS A 133 -3.02 -14.52 -16.36
C LYS A 133 -3.94 -15.51 -17.07
N ASP A 134 -3.77 -15.66 -18.38
CA ASP A 134 -4.57 -16.59 -19.16
C ASP A 134 -4.22 -18.05 -18.84
N GLY A 135 -5.25 -18.90 -18.72
CA GLY A 135 -5.10 -20.35 -18.61
C GLY A 135 -4.60 -20.87 -17.26
N ALA A 136 -4.54 -20.01 -16.23
CA ALA A 136 -4.24 -20.44 -14.86
C ALA A 136 -5.45 -21.14 -14.21
N LYS A 137 -5.19 -22.14 -13.35
CA LYS A 137 -6.23 -22.76 -12.51
C LYS A 137 -6.55 -21.85 -11.32
N GLU A 138 -7.83 -21.70 -11.01
CA GLU A 138 -8.34 -20.74 -10.04
C GLU A 138 -7.78 -20.96 -8.62
N GLU A 139 -7.73 -22.20 -8.15
CA GLU A 139 -7.33 -22.54 -6.77
C GLU A 139 -5.82 -22.36 -6.55
N ALA A 140 -5.04 -22.42 -7.63
CA ALA A 140 -3.59 -22.23 -7.61
C ALA A 140 -3.18 -20.78 -7.90
N ARG A 141 -4.12 -19.89 -8.19
CA ARG A 141 -3.85 -18.53 -8.67
C ARG A 141 -4.34 -17.49 -7.65
N PRO A 142 -3.43 -16.85 -6.91
CA PRO A 142 -3.75 -15.74 -6.04
C PRO A 142 -4.45 -14.57 -6.74
N LEU A 143 -5.24 -13.84 -5.96
CA LEU A 143 -5.75 -12.50 -6.27
C LEU A 143 -5.10 -11.48 -5.34
N THR A 144 -4.69 -10.34 -5.88
CA THR A 144 -4.27 -9.18 -5.09
C THR A 144 -5.14 -7.98 -5.42
N PHE A 145 -5.79 -7.43 -4.40
CA PHE A 145 -6.60 -6.23 -4.50
C PHE A 145 -5.77 -5.01 -4.05
N PHE A 146 -5.61 -4.06 -4.96
CA PHE A 146 -4.80 -2.85 -4.79
C PHE A 146 -5.71 -1.63 -4.68
N TYR A 147 -5.35 -0.71 -3.78
CA TYR A 147 -5.98 0.59 -3.67
C TYR A 147 -5.01 1.59 -3.03
N ASN A 148 -5.05 2.83 -3.50
CA ASN A 148 -4.37 3.95 -2.85
C ASN A 148 -5.19 4.44 -1.65
N GLY A 149 -4.59 5.34 -0.87
CA GLY A 149 -5.21 5.99 0.27
C GLY A 149 -5.94 7.29 -0.09
N GLY A 150 -5.39 8.40 0.41
CA GLY A 150 -6.11 9.65 0.61
C GLY A 150 -6.51 9.78 2.09
N PRO A 151 -7.80 9.69 2.48
CA PRO A 151 -8.93 9.22 1.69
C PRO A 151 -9.27 10.13 0.50
N GLY A 152 -9.88 9.55 -0.54
CA GLY A 152 -10.21 10.27 -1.78
C GLY A 152 -9.26 10.03 -2.96
N SER A 153 -8.23 9.18 -2.86
CA SER A 153 -7.40 8.81 -4.02
C SER A 153 -7.99 7.64 -4.80
N SER A 154 -8.01 7.78 -6.12
CA SER A 154 -8.13 6.67 -7.07
C SER A 154 -6.91 5.72 -6.96
N SER A 155 -6.99 4.52 -7.55
CA SER A 155 -5.87 3.56 -7.56
C SER A 155 -4.77 3.88 -8.59
N VAL A 156 -4.77 5.09 -9.16
CA VAL A 156 -3.89 5.48 -10.28
C VAL A 156 -2.40 5.32 -9.95
N PHE A 157 -1.98 5.66 -8.73
CA PHE A 157 -0.57 5.66 -8.38
C PHE A 157 -0.01 4.24 -8.30
N VAL A 158 -0.72 3.34 -7.58
CA VAL A 158 -0.33 1.93 -7.54
C VAL A 158 -0.51 1.26 -8.90
N LEU A 159 -1.53 1.62 -9.69
CA LEU A 159 -1.74 1.01 -11.00
C LEU A 159 -0.60 1.35 -11.97
N LEU A 160 -0.25 2.63 -12.12
CA LEU A 160 0.71 3.07 -13.11
C LEU A 160 2.16 3.03 -12.61
N GLY A 161 2.39 3.09 -11.31
CA GLY A 161 3.74 3.15 -10.72
C GLY A 161 4.27 1.80 -10.22
N SER A 162 3.40 0.89 -9.75
CA SER A 162 3.84 -0.28 -8.97
C SER A 162 4.04 -1.55 -9.81
N PHE A 163 3.07 -2.47 -9.81
CA PHE A 163 3.25 -3.86 -10.20
C PHE A 163 2.32 -4.32 -11.33
N ALA A 164 1.54 -3.41 -11.93
CA ALA A 164 0.81 -3.70 -13.15
C ALA A 164 1.77 -4.11 -14.29
N PRO A 165 1.29 -4.79 -15.36
CA PRO A 165 2.16 -5.30 -16.43
C PRO A 165 2.92 -4.21 -17.20
N ARG A 166 2.37 -2.99 -17.18
CA ARG A 166 2.91 -1.78 -17.78
C ARG A 166 3.05 -0.74 -16.68
N ARG A 167 4.10 0.08 -16.74
CA ARG A 167 4.29 1.19 -15.79
C ARG A 167 4.79 2.45 -16.48
N ILE A 168 4.61 3.59 -15.82
CA ILE A 168 5.18 4.86 -16.28
C ILE A 168 6.69 4.89 -16.08
N LYS A 169 7.37 5.65 -16.94
CA LYS A 169 8.73 6.13 -16.70
C LYS A 169 8.69 7.46 -15.95
N THR A 170 9.48 7.58 -14.89
CA THR A 170 9.66 8.82 -14.13
C THR A 170 11.14 9.18 -14.05
N SER A 171 11.42 10.44 -13.73
CA SER A 171 12.79 10.90 -13.46
C SER A 171 13.14 10.86 -11.97
N MET A 172 12.34 10.19 -11.15
CA MET A 172 12.48 10.18 -9.68
C MET A 172 13.90 9.79 -9.25
N PRO A 173 14.48 10.50 -8.25
CA PRO A 173 13.90 11.57 -7.44
C PRO A 173 13.94 12.98 -8.08
N GLY A 174 14.21 13.09 -9.38
CA GLY A 174 14.11 14.34 -10.13
C GLY A 174 12.70 14.60 -10.69
N PHE A 175 12.45 15.85 -11.09
CA PHE A 175 11.23 16.25 -11.79
C PHE A 175 11.10 15.53 -13.14
N THR A 176 9.98 14.86 -13.39
CA THR A 176 9.69 14.27 -14.70
C THR A 176 9.28 15.39 -15.67
N PRO A 177 10.07 15.69 -16.72
CA PRO A 177 9.80 16.82 -17.61
C PRO A 177 8.46 16.66 -18.34
N PRO A 178 7.88 17.76 -18.88
CA PRO A 178 6.64 17.70 -19.65
C PRO A 178 6.72 16.74 -20.84
N ALA A 179 5.56 16.31 -21.33
CA ALA A 179 5.37 15.36 -22.43
C ALA A 179 6.30 15.59 -23.66
N PRO A 180 6.64 14.54 -24.43
CA PRO A 180 6.00 13.22 -24.46
C PRO A 180 6.41 12.29 -23.32
N TYR A 181 5.42 11.60 -22.74
CA TYR A 181 5.60 10.58 -21.70
C TYR A 181 5.57 9.18 -22.29
N GLU A 182 6.10 8.20 -21.56
CA GLU A 182 6.18 6.81 -22.00
C GLU A 182 5.69 5.82 -20.93
N MET A 183 4.99 4.78 -21.39
CA MET A 183 4.74 3.55 -20.65
C MET A 183 5.73 2.47 -21.11
N GLU A 184 6.28 1.71 -20.17
CA GLU A 184 7.15 0.57 -20.45
C GLU A 184 6.61 -0.73 -19.87
N ASP A 185 7.09 -1.86 -20.40
CA ASP A 185 6.85 -3.16 -19.79
C ASP A 185 7.49 -3.19 -18.40
N ASN A 186 6.75 -3.73 -17.43
CA ASN A 186 7.19 -3.75 -16.05
C ASN A 186 7.89 -5.09 -15.73
N PRO A 187 9.24 -5.13 -15.66
CA PRO A 187 9.96 -6.36 -15.33
C PRO A 187 9.67 -6.82 -13.89
N ASP A 188 9.19 -5.91 -13.04
CA ASP A 188 8.82 -6.16 -11.65
C ASP A 188 7.31 -6.45 -11.49
N SER A 189 6.56 -6.68 -12.58
CA SER A 189 5.11 -6.93 -12.47
C SER A 189 4.78 -8.11 -11.56
N LEU A 190 3.71 -7.98 -10.76
CA LEU A 190 3.19 -9.06 -9.91
C LEU A 190 2.43 -10.14 -10.66
N LEU A 191 2.25 -10.01 -11.97
CA LEU A 191 1.43 -10.91 -12.76
C LEU A 191 2.01 -12.33 -12.86
N ASP A 192 3.30 -12.54 -12.63
CA ASP A 192 3.86 -13.89 -12.52
C ASP A 192 3.40 -14.61 -11.23
N LYS A 193 2.95 -13.88 -10.20
CA LYS A 193 2.52 -14.43 -8.91
C LYS A 193 1.01 -14.39 -8.67
N SER A 194 0.34 -13.31 -9.07
CA SER A 194 -1.06 -13.05 -8.72
C SER A 194 -1.80 -12.34 -9.85
N ASP A 195 -3.12 -12.52 -9.94
CA ASP A 195 -3.94 -11.61 -10.73
C ASP A 195 -4.15 -10.32 -9.96
N LEU A 196 -4.13 -9.19 -10.67
CA LEU A 196 -4.00 -7.86 -10.06
C LEU A 196 -5.29 -7.08 -10.29
N ILE A 197 -5.92 -6.59 -9.23
CA ILE A 197 -7.20 -5.88 -9.27
C ILE A 197 -7.04 -4.53 -8.59
N PHE A 198 -7.12 -3.45 -9.35
CA PHE A 198 -6.97 -2.07 -8.87
C PHE A 198 -8.34 -1.44 -8.70
N ILE A 199 -8.72 -1.12 -7.47
CA ILE A 199 -10.07 -0.68 -7.08
C ILE A 199 -10.07 0.83 -6.88
N ASN A 200 -11.07 1.52 -7.44
CA ASN A 200 -11.28 2.95 -7.21
C ASN A 200 -12.47 3.12 -6.24
N PRO A 201 -12.25 3.64 -5.02
CA PRO A 201 -13.32 3.88 -4.06
C PRO A 201 -14.40 4.84 -4.59
N VAL A 202 -15.58 4.82 -3.98
CA VAL A 202 -16.72 5.67 -4.37
C VAL A 202 -16.35 7.17 -4.30
N GLY A 203 -16.62 7.91 -5.37
CA GLY A 203 -16.25 9.33 -5.50
C GLY A 203 -14.85 9.56 -6.08
N THR A 204 -14.14 8.50 -6.51
CA THR A 204 -12.82 8.60 -7.15
C THR A 204 -12.83 7.92 -8.52
N GLY A 205 -11.93 8.33 -9.40
CA GLY A 205 -11.82 7.82 -10.76
C GLY A 205 -13.13 7.95 -11.55
N TYR A 206 -13.73 6.80 -11.86
CA TYR A 206 -15.04 6.66 -12.50
C TYR A 206 -16.02 5.87 -11.60
N SER A 207 -15.90 6.04 -10.28
CA SER A 207 -16.74 5.39 -9.28
C SER A 207 -17.69 6.38 -8.63
N ALA A 208 -18.96 6.01 -8.48
CA ALA A 208 -19.96 6.84 -7.81
C ALA A 208 -21.03 6.00 -7.11
N ALA A 209 -21.72 6.62 -6.15
CA ALA A 209 -22.92 6.08 -5.55
C ALA A 209 -24.05 5.95 -6.58
N ILE A 210 -24.97 5.01 -6.35
CA ILE A 210 -26.20 4.85 -7.13
C ILE A 210 -27.36 5.41 -6.30
N ALA A 211 -28.19 6.26 -6.93
CA ALA A 211 -29.33 6.86 -6.24
C ALA A 211 -30.28 5.80 -5.65
N PRO A 212 -30.88 6.03 -4.47
CA PRO A 212 -30.93 7.29 -3.74
C PRO A 212 -29.70 7.58 -2.85
N ASN A 213 -28.70 6.69 -2.82
CA ASN A 213 -27.46 6.95 -2.10
C ASN A 213 -26.66 8.03 -2.82
N LYS A 214 -25.82 8.71 -2.06
CA LYS A 214 -24.91 9.77 -2.51
C LYS A 214 -23.48 9.37 -2.20
N ASN A 215 -22.52 9.97 -2.89
CA ASN A 215 -21.10 9.69 -2.65
C ASN A 215 -20.72 9.80 -1.16
N ARG A 216 -21.21 10.81 -0.44
CA ARG A 216 -20.95 11.00 1.00
C ARG A 216 -21.40 9.83 1.88
N ASP A 217 -22.38 9.04 1.44
CA ASP A 217 -22.88 7.88 2.20
C ASP A 217 -21.83 6.75 2.24
N PHE A 218 -20.78 6.85 1.42
CA PHE A 218 -19.64 5.94 1.34
C PHE A 218 -18.34 6.56 1.90
N TRP A 219 -18.39 7.80 2.39
CA TRP A 219 -17.21 8.55 2.82
C TRP A 219 -17.01 8.52 4.33
N GLY A 220 -16.47 7.40 4.79
CA GLY A 220 -16.04 7.22 6.17
C GLY A 220 -15.32 5.89 6.31
N VAL A 221 -14.63 5.70 7.43
CA VAL A 221 -13.82 4.49 7.68
C VAL A 221 -14.62 3.21 7.48
N ASP A 222 -15.82 3.19 8.04
CA ASP A 222 -16.69 2.03 8.03
C ASP A 222 -17.39 1.85 6.68
N GLN A 223 -17.93 2.93 6.13
CA GLN A 223 -18.70 2.92 4.88
C GLN A 223 -17.82 2.56 3.69
N ASP A 224 -16.59 3.07 3.66
CA ASP A 224 -15.57 2.74 2.65
C ASP A 224 -15.18 1.27 2.71
N ALA A 225 -14.86 0.75 3.91
CA ALA A 225 -14.51 -0.66 4.08
C ALA A 225 -15.66 -1.60 3.67
N ASP A 226 -16.93 -1.26 3.99
CA ASP A 226 -18.08 -2.04 3.54
C ASP A 226 -18.27 -2.04 2.03
N SER A 227 -18.12 -0.90 1.37
CA SER A 227 -18.25 -0.83 -0.09
C SER A 227 -17.19 -1.68 -0.79
N ILE A 228 -15.95 -1.64 -0.32
CA ILE A 228 -14.85 -2.43 -0.89
C ILE A 228 -15.02 -3.92 -0.57
N LYS A 229 -15.55 -4.27 0.62
CA LYS A 229 -15.95 -5.65 0.94
C LYS A 229 -16.98 -6.19 -0.05
N GLN A 230 -18.03 -5.41 -0.35
CA GLN A 230 -19.04 -5.81 -1.34
C GLN A 230 -18.44 -5.92 -2.75
N PHE A 231 -17.55 -5.00 -3.12
CA PHE A 231 -16.83 -5.08 -4.39
C PHE A 231 -16.03 -6.39 -4.50
N ILE A 232 -15.26 -6.74 -3.47
CA ILE A 232 -14.44 -7.96 -3.46
C ILE A 232 -15.35 -9.20 -3.60
N LYS A 233 -16.42 -9.31 -2.81
CA LYS A 233 -17.38 -10.43 -2.92
C LYS A 233 -18.02 -10.52 -4.30
N ARG A 234 -18.37 -9.38 -4.90
CA ARG A 234 -18.89 -9.30 -6.27
C ARG A 234 -17.86 -9.76 -7.30
N TYR A 235 -16.60 -9.31 -7.18
CA TYR A 235 -15.51 -9.73 -8.04
C TYR A 235 -15.27 -11.23 -7.96
N LEU A 236 -15.21 -11.80 -6.75
CA LEU A 236 -15.05 -13.23 -6.53
C LEU A 236 -16.18 -14.04 -7.18
N THR A 237 -17.42 -13.57 -7.08
CA THR A 237 -18.59 -14.23 -7.67
C THR A 237 -18.58 -14.16 -9.20
N LYS A 238 -18.39 -12.96 -9.75
CA LYS A 238 -18.43 -12.75 -11.21
C LYS A 238 -17.33 -13.52 -11.95
N ASN A 239 -16.18 -13.70 -11.31
CA ASN A 239 -15.01 -14.33 -11.91
C ASN A 239 -14.77 -15.78 -11.43
N ASN A 240 -15.67 -16.35 -10.62
CA ASN A 240 -15.54 -17.68 -10.02
C ASN A 240 -14.22 -17.87 -9.24
N ARG A 241 -13.86 -16.91 -8.38
CA ARG A 241 -12.56 -16.89 -7.68
C ARG A 241 -12.66 -17.05 -6.17
N TRP A 242 -13.79 -17.50 -5.65
CA TRP A 242 -14.02 -17.68 -4.21
C TRP A 242 -12.96 -18.55 -3.54
N ASN A 243 -12.46 -19.58 -4.23
CA ASN A 243 -11.44 -20.51 -3.68
C ASN A 243 -9.99 -20.12 -4.00
N SER A 244 -9.74 -18.95 -4.60
CA SER A 244 -8.37 -18.44 -4.81
C SER A 244 -7.77 -17.91 -3.50
N PRO A 245 -6.45 -18.00 -3.30
CA PRO A 245 -5.75 -17.23 -2.28
C PRO A 245 -5.95 -15.72 -2.48
N LYS A 246 -6.09 -14.95 -1.41
CA LYS A 246 -6.46 -13.52 -1.49
C LYS A 246 -5.50 -12.65 -0.69
N PHE A 247 -5.08 -11.56 -1.32
CA PHE A 247 -4.18 -10.58 -0.73
C PHE A 247 -4.75 -9.17 -0.87
N LEU A 248 -4.49 -8.35 0.14
CA LEU A 248 -4.74 -6.91 0.09
C LEU A 248 -3.41 -6.17 -0.05
N PHE A 249 -3.39 -5.10 -0.84
CA PHE A 249 -2.28 -4.16 -0.96
C PHE A 249 -2.83 -2.74 -0.83
N GLY A 250 -2.64 -2.15 0.35
CA GLY A 250 -3.03 -0.76 0.62
C GLY A 250 -1.80 0.13 0.72
N GLU A 251 -1.90 1.32 0.12
CA GLU A 251 -0.91 2.40 0.27
C GLU A 251 -1.51 3.56 1.09
N SER A 252 -0.74 4.20 1.97
CA SER A 252 -1.16 5.41 2.71
C SER A 252 -2.40 5.16 3.59
N TYR A 253 -3.44 5.99 3.56
CA TYR A 253 -4.75 5.66 4.20
C TYR A 253 -5.29 4.26 3.80
N GLY A 254 -4.90 3.73 2.63
CA GLY A 254 -5.17 2.36 2.24
C GLY A 254 -4.67 1.31 3.24
N THR A 255 -3.66 1.61 4.06
CA THR A 255 -3.22 0.74 5.15
C THR A 255 -4.24 0.68 6.27
N ALA A 256 -4.77 1.83 6.70
CA ALA A 256 -5.82 1.89 7.73
C ALA A 256 -7.07 1.14 7.26
N ARG A 257 -7.52 1.43 6.03
CA ARG A 257 -8.57 0.70 5.34
C ARG A 257 -8.34 -0.81 5.33
N SER A 258 -7.12 -1.27 5.03
CA SER A 258 -6.82 -2.71 4.93
C SER A 258 -7.04 -3.45 6.24
N CYS A 259 -6.73 -2.81 7.38
CA CYS A 259 -6.95 -3.40 8.69
C CYS A 259 -8.44 -3.63 8.97
N VAL A 260 -9.26 -2.60 8.76
CA VAL A 260 -10.72 -2.65 8.97
C VAL A 260 -11.37 -3.62 7.96
N LEU A 261 -11.02 -3.50 6.68
CA LEU A 261 -11.54 -4.35 5.61
C LEU A 261 -11.22 -5.83 5.83
N ALA A 262 -10.02 -6.15 6.31
CA ALA A 262 -9.62 -7.54 6.59
C ALA A 262 -10.51 -8.19 7.65
N TYR A 263 -10.80 -7.47 8.74
CA TYR A 263 -11.71 -7.96 9.78
C TYR A 263 -13.13 -8.16 9.22
N ARG A 264 -13.66 -7.18 8.48
CA ARG A 264 -15.02 -7.26 7.90
C ARG A 264 -15.17 -8.36 6.84
N LEU A 265 -14.13 -8.60 6.05
CA LEU A 265 -14.10 -9.72 5.10
C LEU A 265 -14.15 -11.06 5.83
N HIS A 266 -13.40 -11.20 6.94
CA HIS A 266 -13.42 -12.40 7.77
C HIS A 266 -14.83 -12.65 8.34
N GLU A 267 -15.52 -11.63 8.83
CA GLU A 267 -16.91 -11.76 9.32
C GLU A 267 -17.89 -12.24 8.22
N ASP A 268 -17.63 -11.89 6.96
CA ASP A 268 -18.38 -12.34 5.79
C ASP A 268 -17.89 -13.70 5.22
N GLY A 269 -16.97 -14.39 5.90
CA GLY A 269 -16.42 -15.68 5.49
C GLY A 269 -15.40 -15.61 4.34
N VAL A 270 -14.81 -14.44 4.09
CA VAL A 270 -13.74 -14.23 3.11
C VAL A 270 -12.41 -14.09 3.82
N ASP A 271 -11.73 -15.21 4.06
CA ASP A 271 -10.41 -15.19 4.68
C ASP A 271 -9.32 -14.73 3.69
N LEU A 272 -8.35 -13.99 4.24
CA LEU A 272 -7.18 -13.48 3.54
C LEU A 272 -5.93 -14.32 3.84
N ASN A 273 -5.03 -14.43 2.86
CA ASN A 273 -3.73 -15.05 3.02
C ASN A 273 -2.66 -14.05 3.44
N GLY A 274 -2.78 -12.79 3.00
CA GLY A 274 -1.87 -11.74 3.46
C GLY A 274 -2.30 -10.31 3.15
N ILE A 275 -1.67 -9.38 3.85
CA ILE A 275 -1.91 -7.94 3.74
C ILE A 275 -0.56 -7.24 3.58
N THR A 276 -0.47 -6.35 2.60
CA THR A 276 0.63 -5.40 2.49
C THR A 276 0.16 -4.00 2.86
N LEU A 277 0.88 -3.39 3.79
CA LEU A 277 0.68 -2.03 4.27
C LEU A 277 1.87 -1.19 3.78
N GLN A 278 1.74 -0.50 2.64
CA GLN A 278 2.79 0.38 2.13
C GLN A 278 2.61 1.80 2.70
N SER A 279 3.64 2.35 3.34
CA SER A 279 3.63 3.72 3.87
C SER A 279 2.43 3.96 4.80
N SER A 280 2.52 3.35 5.99
CA SER A 280 1.34 3.13 6.83
C SER A 280 1.06 4.28 7.78
N ILE A 281 -0.22 4.59 7.94
CA ILE A 281 -0.75 5.31 9.10
C ILE A 281 -1.84 4.45 9.74
N LEU A 282 -1.65 4.08 11.01
CA LEU A 282 -2.53 3.16 11.73
C LEU A 282 -3.11 3.77 13.02
N ASP A 283 -2.43 4.76 13.58
CA ASP A 283 -2.90 5.59 14.70
C ASP A 283 -2.80 7.08 14.36
N TYR A 284 -3.94 7.71 14.07
CA TYR A 284 -4.00 9.12 13.73
C TYR A 284 -3.70 10.04 14.93
N ALA A 285 -3.79 9.54 16.16
CA ALA A 285 -3.36 10.31 17.33
C ALA A 285 -1.83 10.54 17.35
N GLN A 286 -1.08 9.73 16.60
CA GLN A 286 0.37 9.84 16.46
C GLN A 286 0.80 10.55 15.17
N ALA A 287 -0.15 11.11 14.40
CA ALA A 287 0.17 11.92 13.24
C ALA A 287 1.01 13.14 13.68
N GLY A 288 2.17 13.34 13.04
CA GLY A 288 3.10 14.41 13.41
C GLY A 288 3.87 14.16 14.71
N ASN A 289 3.94 12.92 15.22
CA ASN A 289 4.77 12.60 16.38
C ASN A 289 6.27 12.84 16.07
N PRO A 290 6.94 13.78 16.76
CA PRO A 290 8.36 14.07 16.50
C PRO A 290 9.28 12.86 16.71
N VAL A 291 8.94 11.95 17.63
CA VAL A 291 9.74 10.74 17.89
C VAL A 291 9.71 9.81 16.67
N GLY A 292 8.53 9.58 16.10
CA GLY A 292 8.36 8.76 14.91
C GLY A 292 8.94 9.39 13.64
N ALA A 293 8.95 10.73 13.56
CA ALA A 293 9.46 11.48 12.41
C ALA A 293 10.98 11.64 12.40
N LEU A 294 11.67 11.56 13.55
CA LEU A 294 13.10 11.87 13.64
C LEU A 294 13.99 10.98 12.75
N PRO A 295 13.79 9.65 12.68
CA PRO A 295 14.56 8.82 11.76
C PRO A 295 14.39 9.24 10.29
N THR A 296 13.17 9.55 9.82
CA THR A 296 12.99 10.07 8.45
C THR A 296 13.73 11.39 8.25
N ALA A 297 13.64 12.34 9.21
CA ALA A 297 14.38 13.61 9.13
C ALA A 297 15.90 13.39 9.02
N ALA A 298 16.45 12.43 9.77
CA ALA A 298 17.85 12.07 9.71
C ALA A 298 18.22 11.38 8.38
N ALA A 299 17.32 10.58 7.80
CA ALA A 299 17.52 10.01 6.47
C ALA A 299 17.62 11.11 5.40
N ASP A 300 16.73 12.09 5.44
CA ASP A 300 16.76 13.24 4.53
C ASP A 300 18.07 14.03 4.67
N ALA A 301 18.47 14.33 5.90
CA ALA A 301 19.75 14.99 6.18
C ALA A 301 20.96 14.15 5.72
N TRP A 302 20.91 12.83 5.84
CA TRP A 302 21.92 11.90 5.32
C TRP A 302 22.02 11.98 3.79
N TYR A 303 20.89 11.92 3.09
CA TYR A 303 20.84 11.98 1.62
C TYR A 303 21.40 13.30 1.09
N HIS A 304 21.03 14.41 1.73
CA HIS A 304 21.46 15.76 1.34
C HIS A 304 22.84 16.17 1.85
N LYS A 305 23.56 15.27 2.54
CA LYS A 305 24.88 15.52 3.14
C LYS A 305 24.85 16.71 4.12
N LYS A 306 23.81 16.76 4.93
CA LYS A 306 23.54 17.81 5.93
C LYS A 306 23.71 17.36 7.38
N LEU A 307 23.99 16.09 7.63
CA LEU A 307 24.36 15.62 8.97
C LEU A 307 25.54 16.42 9.54
N GLY A 308 25.46 16.73 10.84
CA GLY A 308 26.61 17.19 11.62
C GLY A 308 27.54 16.06 12.08
N VAL A 309 27.12 14.80 11.93
CA VAL A 309 27.93 13.61 12.22
C VAL A 309 29.06 13.45 11.20
N HIS A 310 30.30 13.34 11.68
CA HIS A 310 31.49 13.13 10.85
C HIS A 310 32.38 11.98 11.36
N PRO A 311 32.80 11.04 10.48
CA PRO A 311 32.42 10.91 9.07
C PRO A 311 30.94 10.53 8.89
N THR A 312 30.37 10.80 7.71
CA THR A 312 29.00 10.38 7.38
C THR A 312 28.87 8.85 7.51
N PRO A 313 27.85 8.34 8.24
CA PRO A 313 27.62 6.91 8.36
C PRO A 313 27.47 6.24 6.98
N PRO A 314 28.19 5.16 6.68
CA PRO A 314 28.18 4.56 5.32
C PRO A 314 26.96 3.67 5.05
N ASN A 315 26.23 3.25 6.08
CA ASN A 315 25.07 2.38 5.96
C ASN A 315 23.84 3.09 6.54
N LEU A 316 22.87 3.40 5.67
CA LEU A 316 21.67 4.14 6.05
C LEU A 316 20.82 3.38 7.08
N LEU A 317 20.61 2.06 6.90
CA LEU A 317 19.76 1.27 7.80
C LEU A 317 20.31 1.24 9.23
N ASN A 318 21.60 0.92 9.40
CA ASN A 318 22.24 0.92 10.72
C ASN A 318 22.20 2.31 11.36
N PHE A 319 22.32 3.37 10.56
CA PHE A 319 22.20 4.73 11.06
C PHE A 319 20.77 5.04 11.51
N MET A 320 19.75 4.60 10.79
CA MET A 320 18.35 4.73 11.20
C MET A 320 18.03 4.00 12.50
N GLU A 321 18.65 2.84 12.74
CA GLU A 321 18.55 2.14 14.03
C GLU A 321 19.14 2.98 15.18
N GLU A 322 20.31 3.60 14.99
CA GLU A 322 20.93 4.50 15.98
C GLU A 322 20.01 5.71 16.28
N VAL A 323 19.46 6.33 15.23
CA VAL A 323 18.57 7.48 15.38
C VAL A 323 17.27 7.08 16.05
N ALA A 324 16.70 5.91 15.74
CA ALA A 324 15.52 5.38 16.39
C ALA A 324 15.75 5.12 17.89
N GLU A 325 16.94 4.61 18.27
CA GLU A 325 17.32 4.43 19.67
C GLU A 325 17.33 5.76 20.43
N PHE A 326 17.99 6.77 19.86
CA PHE A 326 18.02 8.11 20.42
C PHE A 326 16.61 8.73 20.49
N ALA A 327 15.80 8.54 19.45
CA ALA A 327 14.43 9.04 19.37
C ALA A 327 13.56 8.55 20.53
N ARG A 328 13.60 7.23 20.80
CA ARG A 328 12.78 6.58 21.83
C ARG A 328 13.32 6.74 23.26
N THR A 329 14.51 7.28 23.44
CA THR A 329 15.17 7.45 24.74
C THR A 329 15.41 8.92 25.06
N ASP A 330 16.60 9.44 24.73
CA ASP A 330 17.06 10.77 25.12
C ASP A 330 16.19 11.89 24.54
N TYR A 331 15.82 11.77 23.26
CA TYR A 331 14.98 12.77 22.59
C TYR A 331 13.56 12.81 23.16
N LEU A 332 12.92 11.66 23.37
CA LEU A 332 11.62 11.59 24.03
C LEU A 332 11.67 12.19 25.45
N ASN A 333 12.74 11.93 26.19
CA ASN A 333 12.92 12.52 27.52
C ASN A 333 13.12 14.04 27.46
N ALA A 334 13.85 14.56 26.47
CA ALA A 334 14.03 15.99 26.25
C ALA A 334 12.71 16.68 25.88
N LEU A 335 11.92 16.10 24.96
CA LEU A 335 10.60 16.61 24.60
C LEU A 335 9.68 16.74 25.82
N ARG A 336 9.67 15.75 26.71
CA ARG A 336 8.86 15.76 27.94
C ARG A 336 9.28 16.81 28.98
N LYS A 337 10.57 17.15 29.03
CA LYS A 337 11.13 18.10 30.01
C LYS A 337 11.19 19.53 29.49
N PHE A 338 10.98 19.75 28.19
CA PHE A 338 11.04 21.07 27.57
C PHE A 338 10.18 22.10 28.35
N PRO A 339 10.68 23.33 28.62
CA PRO A 339 11.89 23.96 28.06
C PRO A 339 13.22 23.58 28.73
N GLN A 340 13.21 22.72 29.76
CA GLN A 340 14.45 22.24 30.38
C GLN A 340 14.98 21.05 29.57
N THR A 341 16.16 21.20 28.97
CA THR A 341 16.78 20.14 28.16
C THR A 341 18.30 20.15 28.35
N ASP A 342 18.92 18.97 28.21
CA ASP A 342 20.36 18.81 28.32
C ASP A 342 21.02 19.23 27.00
N ASP A 343 22.04 20.08 27.08
CA ASP A 343 22.70 20.66 25.89
C ASP A 343 23.26 19.59 24.94
N GLU A 344 23.74 18.47 25.51
CA GLU A 344 24.25 17.30 24.77
C GLU A 344 23.16 16.63 23.92
N VAL A 345 21.91 16.57 24.40
CA VAL A 345 20.78 16.00 23.66
C VAL A 345 20.40 16.91 22.49
N VAL A 346 20.40 18.22 22.71
CA VAL A 346 20.14 19.20 21.63
C VAL A 346 21.25 19.19 20.60
N GLU A 347 22.52 19.05 21.02
CA GLU A 347 23.65 18.87 20.11
C GLU A 347 23.49 17.60 19.26
N LYS A 348 23.16 16.47 19.88
CA LYS A 348 22.96 15.20 19.16
C LYS A 348 21.80 15.27 18.17
N LEU A 349 20.70 15.95 18.54
CA LEU A 349 19.59 16.23 17.64
C LEU A 349 20.02 17.11 16.45
N ALA A 350 20.85 18.13 16.70
CA ALA A 350 21.42 18.97 15.65
C ALA A 350 22.34 18.17 14.70
N GLU A 351 23.18 17.28 15.24
CA GLU A 351 24.04 16.40 14.46
C GLU A 351 23.23 15.47 13.53
N PHE A 352 22.13 14.90 14.03
CA PHE A 352 21.28 13.99 13.26
C PHE A 352 20.38 14.67 12.23
N THR A 353 19.96 15.91 12.47
CA THR A 353 19.02 16.61 11.59
C THR A 353 19.69 17.62 10.66
N GLY A 354 20.90 18.07 10.98
CA GLY A 354 21.55 19.18 10.29
C GLY A 354 20.94 20.56 10.60
N ILE A 355 20.03 20.64 11.57
CA ILE A 355 19.41 21.89 12.03
C ILE A 355 20.17 22.41 13.24
N ASP A 356 20.49 23.71 13.27
CA ASP A 356 21.24 24.29 14.37
C ASP A 356 20.42 24.34 15.68
N LYS A 357 21.14 24.34 16.81
CA LYS A 357 20.53 24.29 18.16
C LYS A 357 19.58 25.45 18.44
N VAL A 358 19.87 26.65 17.94
CA VAL A 358 19.02 27.83 18.17
C VAL A 358 17.68 27.62 17.47
N THR A 359 17.72 27.13 16.24
CA THR A 359 16.51 26.78 15.48
C THR A 359 15.73 25.64 16.15
N LEU A 360 16.40 24.56 16.58
CA LEU A 360 15.75 23.45 17.28
C LEU A 360 15.07 23.89 18.59
N LEU A 361 15.73 24.72 19.39
CA LEU A 361 15.13 25.27 20.61
C LEU A 361 13.92 26.17 20.30
N ALA A 362 13.98 26.94 19.21
CA ALA A 362 12.85 27.76 18.76
C ALA A 362 11.64 26.92 18.31
N TRP A 363 11.87 25.69 17.85
CA TRP A 363 10.82 24.71 17.52
C TRP A 363 10.35 23.91 18.72
N SER A 364 10.79 24.24 19.95
CA SER A 364 10.54 23.42 21.14
C SER A 364 11.01 21.97 20.98
N LEU A 365 12.08 21.78 20.21
CA LEU A 365 12.63 20.51 19.75
C LEU A 365 11.72 19.70 18.82
N ASP A 366 10.53 20.18 18.46
CA ASP A 366 9.61 19.45 17.60
C ASP A 366 10.01 19.55 16.12
N ILE A 367 10.70 18.53 15.64
CA ILE A 367 11.13 18.41 14.23
C ILE A 367 9.96 18.18 13.25
N ALA A 368 8.79 17.77 13.75
CA ALA A 368 7.60 17.53 12.94
C ALA A 368 6.64 18.73 12.95
N ALA A 369 7.01 19.82 13.63
CA ALA A 369 6.20 21.02 13.73
C ALA A 369 5.98 21.72 12.39
N TYR A 370 4.88 22.47 12.34
CA TYR A 370 4.44 23.26 11.20
C TYR A 370 4.40 24.75 11.56
N ASP A 371 4.64 25.63 10.59
CA ASP A 371 4.42 27.06 10.74
C ASP A 371 2.90 27.41 10.70
N SER A 372 2.57 28.66 11.00
CA SER A 372 1.18 29.15 11.01
C SER A 372 0.48 29.12 9.64
N ARG A 373 1.22 28.84 8.56
CA ARG A 373 0.70 28.71 7.20
C ARG A 373 0.58 27.23 6.79
N GLY A 374 0.87 26.29 7.67
CA GLY A 374 0.81 24.86 7.40
C GLY A 374 2.05 24.28 6.73
N ASN A 375 3.18 25.00 6.72
CA ASN A 375 4.43 24.48 6.15
C ASN A 375 5.22 23.68 7.19
N SER A 376 5.71 22.49 6.84
CA SER A 376 6.65 21.75 7.69
C SER A 376 7.92 22.59 7.93
N LEU A 377 8.30 22.74 9.20
CA LEU A 377 9.48 23.51 9.59
C LEU A 377 10.77 22.82 9.12
N PHE A 378 10.87 21.50 9.30
CA PHE A 378 12.05 20.74 8.89
C PHE A 378 12.24 20.76 7.36
N LEU A 379 11.21 20.37 6.60
CA LEU A 379 11.29 20.23 5.13
C LEU A 379 11.60 21.55 4.41
N THR A 380 11.22 22.68 5.00
CA THR A 380 11.49 24.01 4.45
C THR A 380 12.79 24.65 4.96
N THR A 381 13.45 24.05 5.97
CA THR A 381 14.63 24.62 6.61
C THR A 381 15.93 23.95 6.18
N LEU A 382 15.95 22.62 6.04
CA LEU A 382 17.18 21.83 5.79
C LEU A 382 18.02 22.37 4.62
N LEU A 383 17.36 22.75 3.52
CA LEU A 383 17.99 23.29 2.31
C LEU A 383 17.68 24.76 2.05
N LYS A 384 17.19 25.49 3.07
CA LYS A 384 16.84 26.92 2.95
C LYS A 384 17.99 27.78 2.43
N SER A 385 19.23 27.47 2.79
CA SER A 385 20.43 28.18 2.31
C SER A 385 20.67 28.05 0.79
N LYS A 386 20.13 27.00 0.17
CA LYS A 386 20.12 26.82 -1.30
C LYS A 386 18.87 27.41 -1.96
N GLY A 387 17.92 27.90 -1.17
CA GLY A 387 16.62 28.34 -1.68
C GLY A 387 15.74 27.17 -2.12
N GLU A 388 15.88 26.00 -1.49
CA GLU A 388 15.16 24.78 -1.82
C GLU A 388 14.35 24.28 -0.61
N ALA A 389 13.24 23.58 -0.89
CA ALA A 389 12.47 22.79 0.09
C ALA A 389 12.40 21.33 -0.36
N LEU A 390 12.23 20.43 0.60
CA LEU A 390 12.11 18.99 0.38
C LEU A 390 10.65 18.57 0.13
N GLY A 391 10.47 17.48 -0.61
CA GLY A 391 9.20 16.79 -0.73
C GLY A 391 8.83 16.05 0.56
N SER A 392 7.57 16.13 0.97
CA SER A 392 7.04 15.38 2.11
C SER A 392 6.86 13.89 1.79
N TYR A 393 6.46 13.56 0.56
CA TYR A 393 6.32 12.17 0.12
C TYR A 393 7.67 11.51 -0.18
N ASP A 394 8.70 12.26 -0.55
CA ASP A 394 10.06 11.76 -0.74
C ASP A 394 11.06 12.89 -0.53
N GLY A 395 11.73 12.89 0.63
CA GLY A 395 12.68 13.94 1.01
C GLY A 395 13.92 14.03 0.11
N ARG A 396 14.14 13.09 -0.81
CA ARG A 396 15.16 13.19 -1.86
C ARG A 396 14.79 14.21 -2.94
N VAL A 397 13.49 14.45 -3.15
CA VAL A 397 12.98 15.38 -4.15
C VAL A 397 13.02 16.80 -3.60
N THR A 398 13.42 17.76 -4.43
CA THR A 398 13.54 19.18 -4.04
C THR A 398 12.78 20.08 -5.00
N ALA A 399 12.25 21.19 -4.49
CA ALA A 399 11.71 22.27 -5.31
C ALA A 399 12.29 23.64 -4.91
N ILE A 400 12.21 24.60 -5.84
CA ILE A 400 12.58 25.99 -5.59
C ILE A 400 11.64 26.56 -4.52
N SER A 401 12.20 27.14 -3.46
CA SER A 401 11.48 27.72 -2.31
C SER A 401 11.83 29.21 -2.11
N THR A 402 12.17 29.90 -3.19
CA THR A 402 12.45 31.34 -3.19
C THR A 402 11.39 32.14 -3.96
N GLY A 403 11.35 33.45 -3.74
CA GLY A 403 10.44 34.35 -4.46
C GLY A 403 8.97 34.00 -4.23
N ILE A 404 8.21 33.85 -5.31
CA ILE A 404 6.79 33.47 -5.25
C ILE A 404 6.60 32.01 -4.82
N ALA A 405 7.53 31.13 -5.19
CA ALA A 405 7.43 29.69 -4.88
C ALA A 405 7.48 29.45 -3.36
N GLY A 406 8.34 30.16 -2.62
CA GLY A 406 8.37 30.10 -1.15
C GLY A 406 7.16 30.72 -0.41
N LYS A 407 6.17 31.24 -1.15
CA LYS A 407 4.89 31.71 -0.62
C LYS A 407 3.72 30.78 -0.96
N ILE A 408 3.94 29.84 -1.88
CA ILE A 408 3.03 28.72 -2.12
C ILE A 408 3.39 27.68 -1.07
N ASP A 409 2.38 27.14 -0.37
CA ASP A 409 2.63 26.05 0.56
C ASP A 409 3.17 24.84 -0.22
N PRO A 410 4.45 24.46 -0.04
CA PRO A 410 5.07 23.38 -0.76
C PRO A 410 4.71 22.02 -0.16
N ASN A 411 3.85 21.92 0.85
CA ASN A 411 3.34 20.63 1.36
C ASN A 411 1.85 20.44 1.04
N SER A 412 1.18 21.47 0.50
CA SER A 412 -0.16 21.33 -0.04
C SER A 412 -0.12 20.28 -1.15
N GLY A 413 -0.96 19.23 -1.08
CA GLY A 413 -0.77 17.99 -1.83
C GLY A 413 -0.41 18.14 -3.32
N GLY A 414 -0.98 19.12 -4.03
CA GLY A 414 -0.64 19.40 -5.43
C GLY A 414 0.68 20.16 -5.66
N ASN A 415 1.17 20.88 -4.66
CA ASN A 415 2.40 21.68 -4.69
C ASN A 415 3.58 20.98 -4.00
N ASP A 416 3.37 19.81 -3.40
CA ASP A 416 4.44 18.97 -2.88
C ASP A 416 5.51 18.72 -3.95
N PRO A 417 6.81 18.90 -3.67
CA PRO A 417 7.88 18.65 -4.64
C PRO A 417 7.81 17.27 -5.30
N THR A 418 7.48 16.24 -4.53
CA THR A 418 7.36 14.85 -4.99
C THR A 418 6.16 14.69 -5.90
N MET A 419 4.99 15.18 -5.48
CA MET A 419 3.77 15.10 -6.29
C MET A 419 3.93 15.89 -7.58
N THR A 420 4.44 17.13 -7.49
CA THR A 420 4.77 17.97 -8.64
C THR A 420 5.68 17.25 -9.63
N ALA A 421 6.67 16.48 -9.15
CA ALA A 421 7.61 15.74 -9.98
C ALA A 421 6.97 14.62 -10.83
N VAL A 422 5.75 14.17 -10.49
CA VAL A 422 5.12 13.01 -11.14
C VAL A 422 3.69 13.24 -11.63
N SER A 423 2.95 14.25 -11.13
CA SER A 423 1.53 14.44 -11.48
C SER A 423 1.29 14.51 -13.00
N GLY A 424 2.12 15.26 -13.73
CA GLY A 424 1.97 15.42 -15.18
C GLY A 424 2.02 14.09 -15.95
N VAL A 425 2.94 13.19 -15.57
CA VAL A 425 3.07 11.88 -16.22
C VAL A 425 1.92 10.94 -15.81
N TYR A 426 1.51 10.93 -14.54
CA TYR A 426 0.40 10.11 -14.08
C TYR A 426 -0.91 10.48 -14.78
N THR A 427 -1.29 11.76 -14.80
CA THR A 427 -2.53 12.21 -15.43
C THR A 427 -2.53 11.92 -16.93
N SER A 428 -1.42 12.19 -17.63
CA SER A 428 -1.34 11.99 -19.07
C SER A 428 -1.35 10.51 -19.45
N MET A 429 -0.58 9.69 -18.74
CA MET A 429 -0.46 8.26 -19.03
C MET A 429 -1.66 7.47 -18.58
N TRP A 430 -2.40 7.90 -17.55
CA TRP A 430 -3.73 7.34 -17.27
C TRP A 430 -4.62 7.42 -18.50
N ASN A 431 -4.82 8.63 -19.02
CA ASN A 431 -5.71 8.86 -20.15
C ASN A 431 -5.25 8.13 -21.41
N SER A 432 -3.97 8.23 -21.78
CA SER A 432 -3.45 7.57 -22.98
C SER A 432 -3.46 6.04 -22.86
N TYR A 433 -3.01 5.49 -21.72
CA TYR A 433 -2.97 4.04 -21.53
C TYR A 433 -4.38 3.42 -21.54
N LEU A 434 -5.32 4.03 -20.83
CA LEU A 434 -6.69 3.55 -20.72
C LEU A 434 -7.40 3.61 -22.09
N ASN A 435 -7.27 4.72 -22.81
CA ASN A 435 -7.94 4.93 -24.10
C ASN A 435 -7.32 4.09 -25.23
N GLU A 436 -5.98 4.09 -25.35
CA GLU A 436 -5.31 3.55 -26.53
C GLU A 436 -4.96 2.07 -26.41
N GLN A 437 -4.49 1.63 -25.24
CA GLN A 437 -4.02 0.25 -25.03
C GLN A 437 -5.08 -0.63 -24.37
N LEU A 438 -5.80 -0.09 -23.38
CA LEU A 438 -6.85 -0.83 -22.68
C LEU A 438 -8.24 -0.63 -23.30
N LYS A 439 -8.37 0.31 -24.24
CA LYS A 439 -9.57 0.57 -25.06
C LYS A 439 -10.83 0.87 -24.24
N PHE A 440 -10.66 1.46 -23.07
CA PHE A 440 -11.73 2.03 -22.28
C PHE A 440 -11.68 3.55 -22.41
N THR A 441 -12.79 4.15 -22.83
CA THR A 441 -12.95 5.60 -22.98
C THR A 441 -14.16 6.04 -22.18
N SER A 442 -14.18 7.27 -21.67
CA SER A 442 -15.29 7.80 -20.89
C SER A 442 -15.63 9.22 -21.31
N THR A 443 -16.90 9.60 -21.19
CA THR A 443 -17.31 11.00 -21.29
C THR A 443 -16.91 11.84 -20.07
N SER A 444 -16.63 11.19 -18.94
CA SER A 444 -16.27 11.85 -17.68
C SER A 444 -14.77 12.14 -17.61
N SER A 445 -14.42 13.24 -16.95
CA SER A 445 -13.02 13.49 -16.57
C SER A 445 -12.61 12.53 -15.45
N PHE A 446 -11.38 12.05 -15.49
CA PHE A 446 -10.85 11.20 -14.42
C PHE A 446 -10.61 12.02 -13.15
N THR A 447 -11.11 11.54 -12.01
CA THR A 447 -10.80 12.12 -10.69
C THR A 447 -9.70 11.31 -10.03
N ASP A 448 -8.45 11.74 -10.14
CA ASP A 448 -7.31 11.06 -9.53
C ASP A 448 -7.29 11.20 -8.00
N LEU A 449 -7.54 12.41 -7.51
CA LEU A 449 -7.69 12.76 -6.10
C LEU A 449 -8.97 13.59 -5.90
N ASN A 450 -9.75 13.26 -4.87
CA ASN A 450 -10.97 13.95 -4.49
C ASN A 450 -10.83 14.59 -3.10
N ASP A 451 -10.43 15.86 -3.08
CA ASP A 451 -10.30 16.62 -1.83
C ASP A 451 -11.62 16.78 -1.08
N GLN A 452 -12.77 16.74 -1.76
CA GLN A 452 -14.08 16.80 -1.10
C GLN A 452 -14.35 15.55 -0.28
N ALA A 453 -13.88 14.39 -0.72
CA ALA A 453 -13.97 13.16 0.06
C ALA A 453 -13.16 13.29 1.36
N PHE A 454 -11.92 13.81 1.29
CA PHE A 454 -11.09 14.05 2.48
C PHE A 454 -11.77 15.01 3.47
N VAL A 455 -12.29 16.14 3.00
CA VAL A 455 -12.93 17.16 3.84
C VAL A 455 -14.19 16.66 4.53
N ASN A 456 -14.94 15.74 3.90
CA ASN A 456 -16.20 15.22 4.41
C ASN A 456 -16.08 13.80 5.01
N TRP A 457 -14.87 13.31 5.22
CA TRP A 457 -14.64 11.94 5.66
C TRP A 457 -15.03 11.73 7.13
N ASP A 458 -15.84 10.70 7.40
CA ASP A 458 -16.06 10.28 8.78
C ASP A 458 -14.91 9.39 9.27
N PHE A 459 -14.04 9.96 10.11
CA PHE A 459 -12.91 9.25 10.73
C PHE A 459 -13.28 8.45 11.98
N LYS A 460 -14.55 8.49 12.43
CA LYS A 460 -14.98 7.67 13.56
C LYS A 460 -14.98 6.20 13.18
N HIS A 461 -14.53 5.38 14.12
CA HIS A 461 -14.49 3.93 13.99
C HIS A 461 -14.57 3.28 15.37
N THR A 462 -15.35 2.21 15.47
CA THR A 462 -15.37 1.35 16.67
C THR A 462 -14.68 0.04 16.30
N ASP A 463 -13.60 -0.28 17.02
CA ASP A 463 -12.80 -1.45 16.73
C ASP A 463 -13.56 -2.77 17.06
N PRO A 464 -13.04 -3.94 16.67
CA PRO A 464 -13.65 -5.23 16.97
C PRO A 464 -13.86 -5.56 18.46
N THR A 465 -13.24 -4.81 19.37
CA THR A 465 -13.45 -4.96 20.82
C THR A 465 -14.67 -4.17 21.32
N GLY A 466 -15.36 -3.45 20.43
CA GLY A 466 -16.46 -2.55 20.77
C GLY A 466 -15.97 -1.22 21.35
N ALA A 467 -14.67 -0.93 21.25
CA ALA A 467 -14.07 0.27 21.79
C ALA A 467 -13.84 1.30 20.68
N GLN A 468 -14.23 2.54 20.95
CA GLN A 468 -13.78 3.67 20.15
C GLN A 468 -12.41 4.11 20.67
N LYS A 469 -11.37 3.74 19.94
CA LYS A 469 -9.96 4.01 20.27
C LYS A 469 -9.40 5.06 19.30
N GLY A 470 -8.32 5.73 19.74
CA GLY A 470 -7.76 6.88 19.06
C GLY A 470 -8.41 8.16 19.59
N VAL A 471 -7.70 8.85 20.48
CA VAL A 471 -8.10 10.16 20.99
C VAL A 471 -6.90 11.06 20.85
N ASP A 472 -7.09 12.23 20.23
CA ASP A 472 -6.00 13.19 20.10
C ASP A 472 -5.73 13.93 21.42
N SER A 473 -4.73 14.82 21.42
CA SER A 473 -4.37 15.61 22.61
C SER A 473 -5.50 16.51 23.15
N LYS A 474 -6.58 16.74 22.39
CA LYS A 474 -7.72 17.58 22.75
C LYS A 474 -8.92 16.78 23.24
N GLY A 475 -8.86 15.45 23.19
CA GLY A 475 -9.98 14.59 23.55
C GLY A 475 -10.90 14.25 22.38
N ASP A 476 -10.55 14.65 21.16
CA ASP A 476 -11.33 14.37 19.96
C ASP A 476 -11.02 12.96 19.45
N ILE A 477 -12.06 12.27 18.98
CA ILE A 477 -11.94 10.91 18.44
C ILE A 477 -11.18 10.97 17.12
N VAL A 478 -10.14 10.15 17.01
CA VAL A 478 -9.34 9.99 15.80
C VAL A 478 -9.21 8.51 15.44
N LEU A 479 -8.86 8.23 14.19
CA LEU A 479 -8.82 6.89 13.67
C LEU A 479 -7.67 6.05 14.26
N TYR A 480 -8.00 4.89 14.80
CA TYR A 480 -7.05 3.84 15.20
C TYR A 480 -7.47 2.49 14.62
N THR A 481 -6.61 1.86 13.82
CA THR A 481 -6.92 0.59 13.14
C THR A 481 -5.89 -0.51 13.36
N ALA A 482 -4.85 -0.26 14.16
CA ALA A 482 -3.93 -1.32 14.57
C ALA A 482 -4.63 -2.38 15.47
N GLY A 483 -5.73 -2.00 16.13
CA GLY A 483 -6.61 -2.91 16.86
C GLY A 483 -7.30 -3.92 15.96
N ASP A 484 -7.84 -3.48 14.82
CA ASP A 484 -8.44 -4.34 13.79
C ASP A 484 -7.44 -5.34 13.23
N LEU A 485 -6.22 -4.87 12.93
CA LEU A 485 -5.15 -5.73 12.45
C LEU A 485 -4.79 -6.81 13.48
N ALA A 486 -4.65 -6.42 14.74
CA ALA A 486 -4.41 -7.36 15.84
C ALA A 486 -5.54 -8.39 15.96
N ALA A 487 -6.81 -7.95 15.85
CA ALA A 487 -7.98 -8.82 15.92
C ALA A 487 -8.00 -9.84 14.77
N VAL A 488 -7.84 -9.40 13.52
CA VAL A 488 -7.88 -10.32 12.37
C VAL A 488 -6.68 -11.27 12.36
N MET A 489 -5.49 -10.83 12.78
CA MET A 489 -4.33 -11.72 12.94
C MET A 489 -4.56 -12.77 14.04
N ALA A 490 -5.23 -12.40 15.14
CA ALA A 490 -5.57 -13.35 16.20
C ALA A 490 -6.61 -14.39 15.77
N LEU A 491 -7.57 -14.01 14.91
CA LEU A 491 -8.58 -14.91 14.34
C LEU A 491 -7.99 -15.81 13.24
N ASN A 492 -7.17 -15.24 12.36
CA ASN A 492 -6.47 -15.92 11.30
C ASN A 492 -4.97 -16.00 11.60
N VAL A 493 -4.60 -17.00 12.40
CA VAL A 493 -3.22 -17.20 12.88
C VAL A 493 -2.20 -17.55 11.78
N ASP A 494 -2.65 -17.77 10.54
CA ASP A 494 -1.80 -18.01 9.37
C ASP A 494 -1.65 -16.75 8.47
N LEU A 495 -2.40 -15.66 8.76
CA LEU A 495 -2.37 -14.41 8.00
C LEU A 495 -0.99 -13.76 8.03
N LYS A 496 -0.40 -13.51 6.85
CA LYS A 496 0.89 -12.80 6.72
C LYS A 496 0.69 -11.30 6.53
N VAL A 497 1.50 -10.50 7.21
CA VAL A 497 1.45 -9.03 7.10
C VAL A 497 2.84 -8.48 6.79
N LEU A 498 2.93 -7.64 5.76
CA LEU A 498 4.14 -6.91 5.38
C LEU A 498 3.89 -5.41 5.46
N ALA A 499 4.58 -4.73 6.38
CA ALA A 499 4.71 -3.28 6.37
C ALA A 499 5.89 -2.88 5.48
N ALA A 500 5.62 -2.19 4.37
CA ALA A 500 6.62 -1.73 3.42
C ALA A 500 6.80 -0.22 3.54
N ASN A 501 7.98 0.25 3.96
CA ASN A 501 8.16 1.63 4.38
C ASN A 501 9.27 2.33 3.60
N GLY A 502 8.97 3.52 3.06
CA GLY A 502 9.99 4.42 2.53
C GLY A 502 10.75 5.11 3.67
N MET A 503 12.08 5.09 3.64
CA MET A 503 12.90 5.78 4.64
C MET A 503 12.86 7.31 4.52
N TYR A 504 12.53 7.83 3.34
CA TYR A 504 12.44 9.27 3.02
C TYR A 504 11.00 9.79 3.00
N ASP A 505 10.07 9.03 3.58
CA ASP A 505 8.65 9.37 3.64
C ASP A 505 8.35 10.14 4.93
N PHE A 506 8.06 11.45 4.79
CA PHE A 506 7.71 12.32 5.91
C PHE A 506 6.19 12.40 6.13
N VAL A 507 5.38 11.97 5.15
CA VAL A 507 3.91 11.88 5.28
C VAL A 507 3.54 10.75 6.24
N THR A 508 4.16 9.59 6.06
CA THR A 508 4.03 8.45 6.97
C THR A 508 5.41 7.95 7.40
N PRO A 509 6.03 8.60 8.40
CA PRO A 509 7.37 8.23 8.86
C PRO A 509 7.46 6.76 9.24
N PHE A 510 8.42 6.05 8.61
CA PHE A 510 8.54 4.61 8.76
C PHE A 510 8.67 4.16 10.22
N TYR A 511 9.34 4.97 11.05
CA TYR A 511 9.54 4.61 12.45
C TYR A 511 8.25 4.77 13.27
N GLN A 512 7.38 5.74 12.92
CA GLN A 512 6.06 5.82 13.53
C GLN A 512 5.24 4.56 13.25
N THR A 513 5.27 4.03 12.02
CA THR A 513 4.64 2.74 11.70
C THR A 513 5.16 1.61 12.59
N ILE A 514 6.46 1.56 12.89
CA ILE A 514 7.03 0.56 13.79
C ILE A 514 6.50 0.73 15.21
N LEU A 515 6.42 1.96 15.72
CA LEU A 515 5.87 2.24 17.05
C LEU A 515 4.40 1.80 17.15
N ASP A 516 3.58 2.08 16.13
CA ASP A 516 2.17 1.68 16.10
C ASP A 516 2.03 0.15 16.13
N LEU A 517 2.80 -0.54 15.28
CA LEU A 517 2.78 -2.00 15.19
C LEU A 517 3.33 -2.69 16.45
N GLN A 518 4.33 -2.10 17.11
CA GLN A 518 4.83 -2.60 18.39
C GLN A 518 3.77 -2.47 19.50
N GLN A 519 3.01 -1.37 19.49
CA GLN A 519 1.97 -1.08 20.49
C GLN A 519 0.62 -1.75 20.19
N MET A 520 0.42 -2.32 19.00
CA MET A 520 -0.83 -3.00 18.65
C MET A 520 -1.14 -4.14 19.65
N PRO A 521 -2.43 -4.35 20.02
CA PRO A 521 -2.84 -5.23 21.11
C PRO A 521 -2.82 -6.73 20.72
N LEU A 522 -1.79 -7.18 20.00
CA LEU A 522 -1.55 -8.59 19.69
C LEU A 522 -0.47 -9.15 20.63
N ILE A 523 -0.89 -9.87 21.67
CA ILE A 523 0.01 -10.36 22.73
C ILE A 523 0.72 -11.67 22.33
N ASP A 524 0.07 -12.52 21.53
CA ASP A 524 0.62 -13.84 21.17
C ASP A 524 1.89 -13.71 20.31
N LYS A 525 3.02 -14.13 20.88
CA LYS A 525 4.34 -14.02 20.23
C LYS A 525 4.46 -14.85 18.95
N THR A 526 3.73 -15.96 18.83
CA THR A 526 3.77 -16.84 17.66
C THR A 526 3.04 -16.17 16.50
N VAL A 527 1.83 -15.66 16.73
CA VAL A 527 1.07 -14.93 15.70
C VAL A 527 1.81 -13.67 15.26
N ARG A 528 2.44 -12.94 16.19
CA ARG A 528 3.27 -11.77 15.86
C ARG A 528 4.41 -12.08 14.88
N GLN A 529 4.90 -13.32 14.78
CA GLN A 529 5.93 -13.70 13.79
C GLN A 529 5.44 -13.59 12.34
N ASN A 530 4.13 -13.52 12.11
CA ASN A 530 3.57 -13.28 10.79
C ASN A 530 3.61 -11.82 10.35
N LEU A 531 3.93 -10.89 11.26
CA LEU A 531 4.17 -9.50 10.95
C LEU A 531 5.63 -9.29 10.59
N SER A 532 5.86 -8.65 9.45
CA SER A 532 7.18 -8.25 8.97
C SER A 532 7.17 -6.78 8.60
N ALA A 533 8.32 -6.12 8.77
CA ALA A 533 8.54 -4.75 8.32
C ALA A 533 9.82 -4.70 7.48
N THR A 534 9.75 -3.98 6.36
CA THR A 534 10.90 -3.76 5.47
C THR A 534 11.02 -2.28 5.17
N PHE A 535 12.26 -1.81 5.02
CA PHE A 535 12.62 -0.41 4.87
C PHE A 535 13.38 -0.21 3.58
N TYR A 536 12.88 0.70 2.75
CA TYR A 536 13.38 0.92 1.41
C TYR A 536 14.02 2.31 1.32
N PRO A 537 15.16 2.47 0.62
CA PRO A 537 15.77 3.77 0.36
C PRO A 537 14.98 4.57 -0.69
N SER A 538 13.69 4.79 -0.41
CA SER A 538 12.69 5.50 -1.23
C SER A 538 11.76 6.32 -0.34
N GLY A 539 10.93 7.16 -0.93
CA GLY A 539 9.80 7.81 -0.26
C GLY A 539 8.53 6.94 -0.21
N HIS A 540 7.39 7.61 -0.02
CA HIS A 540 6.04 7.11 0.18
C HIS A 540 5.57 6.12 -0.89
N MET A 541 5.80 6.49 -2.15
CA MET A 541 5.58 5.63 -3.31
C MET A 541 6.85 4.81 -3.56
N VAL A 542 7.09 3.79 -2.73
CA VAL A 542 8.32 2.96 -2.72
C VAL A 542 8.71 2.47 -4.12
N TYR A 543 7.72 2.17 -4.95
CA TYR A 543 7.91 1.65 -6.31
C TYR A 543 8.44 2.66 -7.33
N LEU A 544 8.49 3.95 -7.01
CA LEU A 544 9.06 4.96 -7.91
C LEU A 544 10.58 4.92 -7.95
N ASP A 545 11.22 4.35 -6.92
CA ASP A 545 12.63 4.00 -6.93
C ASP A 545 12.83 2.59 -7.52
N GLY A 546 13.66 2.47 -8.56
CA GLY A 546 13.81 1.21 -9.30
C GLY A 546 14.32 0.04 -8.46
N GLY A 547 15.36 0.28 -7.64
CA GLY A 547 15.94 -0.76 -6.78
C GLY A 547 14.97 -1.17 -5.67
N SER A 548 14.31 -0.19 -5.06
CA SER A 548 13.29 -0.42 -4.03
C SER A 548 12.07 -1.15 -4.58
N ARG A 549 11.61 -0.84 -5.80
CA ARG A 549 10.52 -1.58 -6.47
C ARG A 549 10.87 -3.04 -6.69
N THR A 550 12.06 -3.33 -7.22
CA THR A 550 12.52 -4.72 -7.44
C THR A 550 12.61 -5.48 -6.12
N GLN A 551 13.11 -4.84 -5.06
CA GLN A 551 13.16 -5.44 -3.73
C GLN A 551 11.75 -5.70 -3.18
N LEU A 552 10.85 -4.71 -3.23
CA LEU A 552 9.47 -4.87 -2.76
C LEU A 552 8.72 -5.97 -3.51
N LYS A 553 8.93 -6.07 -4.83
CA LYS A 553 8.43 -7.19 -5.65
C LYS A 553 8.94 -8.54 -5.13
N ALA A 554 10.22 -8.66 -4.80
CA ALA A 554 10.79 -9.90 -4.25
C ALA A 554 10.18 -10.25 -2.89
N ASP A 555 10.00 -9.26 -2.01
CA ASP A 555 9.41 -9.47 -0.68
C ASP A 555 7.94 -9.87 -0.76
N LEU A 556 7.16 -9.27 -1.68
CA LEU A 556 5.79 -9.69 -1.97
C LEU A 556 5.73 -11.12 -2.51
N ALA A 557 6.62 -11.47 -3.45
CA ALA A 557 6.68 -12.83 -3.99
C ALA A 557 7.00 -13.86 -2.89
N LYS A 558 7.92 -13.53 -1.97
CA LYS A 558 8.24 -14.35 -0.80
C LYS A 558 7.04 -14.49 0.13
N MET A 559 6.37 -13.40 0.49
CA MET A 559 5.17 -13.43 1.33
C MET A 559 4.06 -14.29 0.70
N TYR A 560 3.83 -14.15 -0.61
CA TYR A 560 2.81 -14.93 -1.31
C TYR A 560 3.15 -16.41 -1.32
N GLN A 561 4.43 -16.74 -1.53
CA GLN A 561 4.90 -18.11 -1.43
C GLN A 561 4.66 -18.64 -0.02
N GLU A 562 5.14 -17.98 1.03
CA GLU A 562 4.98 -18.43 2.42
C GLU A 562 3.51 -18.61 2.82
N ALA A 563 2.64 -17.71 2.39
CA ALA A 563 1.20 -17.75 2.70
C ALA A 563 0.43 -18.84 1.91
N THR A 564 0.98 -19.36 0.81
CA THR A 564 0.34 -20.38 -0.03
C THR A 564 1.05 -21.74 0.01
N SER A 565 2.31 -21.78 0.45
CA SER A 565 3.15 -22.98 0.54
C SER A 565 3.31 -23.51 1.96
N ASN A 566 2.64 -22.93 2.97
CA ASN A 566 2.64 -23.50 4.32
C ASN A 566 1.92 -24.85 4.32
N HIS A 567 2.67 -25.90 4.00
CA HIS A 567 2.20 -27.27 3.89
C HIS A 567 1.56 -27.78 5.18
N ALA A 568 1.89 -27.26 6.36
CA ALA A 568 1.22 -27.66 7.59
C ALA A 568 -0.22 -27.14 7.65
N ALA A 569 -0.47 -25.88 7.31
CA ALA A 569 -1.81 -25.29 7.24
C ALA A 569 -2.64 -25.91 6.09
N MET A 570 -2.05 -25.99 4.90
CA MET A 570 -2.68 -26.64 3.75
C MET A 570 -2.95 -28.13 4.00
N ASN A 571 -2.02 -28.87 4.61
CA ASN A 571 -2.26 -30.28 4.95
C ASN A 571 -3.27 -30.44 6.08
N ARG A 572 -3.35 -29.54 7.08
CA ARG A 572 -4.44 -29.54 8.09
C ARG A 572 -5.80 -29.38 7.41
N ILE A 573 -5.93 -28.41 6.50
CA ILE A 573 -7.17 -28.15 5.75
C ILE A 573 -7.51 -29.36 4.85
N ILE A 574 -6.55 -29.84 4.06
CA ILE A 574 -6.72 -31.01 3.18
C ILE A 574 -7.07 -32.27 4.00
N MET A 575 -6.44 -32.49 5.15
CA MET A 575 -6.74 -33.63 6.03
C MET A 575 -8.14 -33.52 6.63
N LEU A 576 -8.56 -32.34 7.09
CA LEU A 576 -9.91 -32.11 7.62
C LEU A 576 -10.98 -32.33 6.53
N GLN A 577 -10.73 -31.82 5.33
CA GLN A 577 -11.61 -32.00 4.17
C GLN A 577 -11.71 -33.47 3.75
N LYS A 578 -10.59 -34.21 3.67
CA LYS A 578 -10.58 -35.65 3.40
C LYS A 578 -11.31 -36.45 4.49
N THR A 579 -11.04 -36.16 5.76
CA THR A 579 -11.70 -36.83 6.90
C THR A 579 -13.22 -36.62 6.87
N THR A 580 -13.67 -35.45 6.43
CA THR A 580 -15.09 -35.12 6.31
C THR A 580 -15.74 -35.84 5.13
N ALA A 581 -15.07 -35.86 3.98
CA ALA A 581 -15.53 -36.59 2.79
C ALA A 581 -15.61 -38.10 3.04
N ASP A 582 -14.63 -38.69 3.74
CA ASP A 582 -14.62 -40.11 4.09
C ASP A 582 -15.76 -40.48 5.07
N LYS A 583 -16.04 -39.60 6.05
CA LYS A 583 -17.18 -39.78 6.96
C LYS A 583 -18.53 -39.68 6.26
N ILE A 584 -18.68 -38.75 5.31
CA ILE A 584 -19.90 -38.61 4.49
C ILE A 584 -20.05 -39.81 3.54
N GLY A 585 -18.96 -40.27 2.93
CA GLY A 585 -18.95 -41.47 2.08
C GLY A 585 -19.31 -42.74 2.84
N ALA A 586 -18.83 -42.89 4.08
CA ALA A 586 -19.20 -44.01 4.95
C ALA A 586 -20.68 -43.95 5.40
N ALA A 587 -21.24 -42.75 5.61
CA ALA A 587 -22.64 -42.56 5.99
C ALA A 587 -23.62 -42.72 4.81
N LEU A 588 -23.15 -42.49 3.57
CA LEU A 588 -23.94 -42.60 2.34
C LEU A 588 -23.72 -43.93 1.59
N SER A 589 -22.81 -44.80 2.07
CA SER A 589 -22.70 -46.15 1.54
C SER A 589 -24.01 -46.89 1.82
N PRO A 590 -24.75 -47.35 0.80
CA PRO A 590 -25.92 -48.17 1.02
C PRO A 590 -25.47 -49.39 1.81
N ALA A 591 -26.15 -49.67 2.92
CA ALA A 591 -26.12 -50.99 3.49
C ALA A 591 -26.71 -51.96 2.45
N ASN A 592 -25.88 -52.46 1.54
CA ASN A 592 -26.15 -53.71 0.85
C ASN A 592 -26.14 -54.78 1.94
N ALA A 593 -27.29 -55.25 2.37
CA ALA A 593 -28.08 -56.28 1.68
C ALA A 593 -27.36 -57.62 1.72
N GLU A 594 -27.61 -58.38 2.80
CA GLU A 594 -27.62 -59.85 2.87
C GLU A 594 -28.38 -60.18 4.18
N GLN A 595 -29.63 -60.66 4.03
CA GLN A 595 -30.07 -62.04 4.29
C GLN A 595 -30.22 -62.40 5.77
#